data_AF-A0A937UCB2-F1
#
_entry.id   AF-A0A937UCB2-F1
#
_cell.length_a   1.000
_cell.length_b   1.000
_cell.length_c   1.000
_cell.angle_alpha   90.00
_cell.angle_beta   90.00
_cell.angle_gamma   90.00
#
_symmetry.space_group_name_H-M   'P 1'
#
loop_
_entity.id
_entity.type
_entity.pdbx_description
1 polymer ?
#
loop_
_entity_poly.entity_id
_entity_poly.type
_entity_poly.pdbx_seq_one_letter_code
_entity_poly.pdbx_strand_id
1 'polypeptide(L)'
;MTRKTFYYCHDLPEKQVMLQEHMRELSEHISHPPIEISYRFTELPKELEEGLREIFSQSDDVCCWSSDLSEFFLERQEVLCTLLVICAKESRLAKVSLEANSDAEWGIAVNNLAIVYGLHHKNSVWHEMLHLLGADDCYDLSESDRGPNCDCPNCIMQYDATIADVKSWPFLCDTNIQNIQKRIRGWQGEG
;
A
#
# COMPACT_ATOMS: atom_id res chain seq x y z
N MET A 1 13.96 -14.15 -8.99
CA MET A 1 14.22 -13.38 -7.76
C MET A 1 12.89 -13.11 -7.06
N THR A 2 12.82 -13.16 -5.73
CA THR A 2 11.56 -12.90 -5.00
C THR A 2 11.46 -11.41 -4.67
N ARG A 3 10.53 -10.68 -5.31
CA ARG A 3 10.23 -9.29 -4.93
C ARG A 3 9.72 -9.22 -3.50
N LYS A 4 10.10 -8.18 -2.76
CA LYS A 4 9.71 -7.94 -1.37
C LYS A 4 8.89 -6.66 -1.28
N THR A 5 7.90 -6.63 -0.38
CA THR A 5 7.38 -5.34 0.11
C THR A 5 7.90 -5.12 1.51
N PHE A 6 8.51 -3.96 1.72
CA PHE A 6 8.82 -3.46 3.05
C PHE A 6 7.68 -2.63 3.61
N TYR A 7 7.51 -2.67 4.92
CA TYR A 7 6.64 -1.74 5.63
C TYR A 7 7.38 -1.08 6.80
N TYR A 8 7.07 0.17 7.10
CA TYR A 8 7.61 0.85 8.28
C TYR A 8 6.72 2.01 8.77
N CYS A 9 6.82 2.32 10.07
CA CYS A 9 6.24 3.52 10.66
C CYS A 9 7.21 4.71 10.59
N HIS A 10 6.91 5.71 9.78
CA HIS A 10 7.50 7.04 9.90
C HIS A 10 6.84 7.75 11.08
N ASP A 11 7.63 8.40 11.93
CA ASP A 11 7.20 9.21 13.09
C ASP A 11 6.19 8.60 14.10
N LEU A 12 5.81 7.33 13.95
CA LEU A 12 4.86 6.58 14.79
C LEU A 12 5.43 5.23 15.26
N PRO A 13 6.60 5.18 15.94
CA PRO A 13 7.24 3.92 16.31
C PRO A 13 6.36 3.02 17.18
N GLU A 14 5.46 3.59 17.98
CA GLU A 14 4.50 2.85 18.82
C GLU A 14 3.45 2.08 18.01
N LYS A 15 3.27 2.41 16.72
CA LYS A 15 2.35 1.73 15.81
C LYS A 15 2.97 0.52 15.10
N GLN A 16 4.27 0.28 15.24
CA GLN A 16 4.98 -0.75 14.49
C GLN A 16 4.43 -2.17 14.74
N VAL A 17 4.11 -2.50 16.00
CA VAL A 17 3.51 -3.80 16.37
C VAL A 17 2.15 -3.98 15.72
N MET A 18 1.32 -2.93 15.74
CA MET A 18 0.01 -2.94 15.10
C MET A 18 0.16 -3.18 13.59
N LEU A 19 1.06 -2.45 12.91
CA LEU A 19 1.31 -2.60 11.49
C LEU A 19 1.77 -4.02 11.13
N GLN A 20 2.65 -4.61 11.94
CA GLN A 20 3.09 -5.99 11.77
C GLN A 20 1.91 -6.98 11.81
N GLU A 21 0.98 -6.82 12.76
CA GLU A 21 -0.21 -7.65 12.86
C GLU A 21 -1.12 -7.49 11.62
N HIS A 22 -1.28 -6.25 11.16
CA HIS A 22 -2.11 -5.95 9.98
C HIS A 22 -1.53 -6.59 8.72
N MET A 23 -0.22 -6.55 8.55
CA MET A 23 0.46 -7.17 7.41
C MET A 23 0.40 -8.70 7.48
N ARG A 24 0.49 -9.28 8.69
CA ARG A 24 0.30 -10.73 8.87
C ARG A 24 -1.10 -11.16 8.45
N GLU A 25 -2.13 -10.49 8.94
CA GLU A 25 -3.53 -10.77 8.58
C GLU A 25 -3.78 -10.64 7.07
N LEU A 26 -3.26 -9.58 6.44
CA LEU A 26 -3.39 -9.41 4.98
C LEU A 26 -2.70 -10.54 4.23
N SER A 27 -1.50 -10.96 4.66
CA SER A 27 -0.75 -12.08 4.06
C SER A 27 -1.54 -13.39 4.15
N GLU A 28 -2.16 -13.66 5.31
CA GLU A 28 -3.05 -14.80 5.48
C GLU A 28 -4.23 -14.72 4.50
N HIS A 29 -4.91 -13.58 4.40
CA HIS A 29 -6.04 -13.41 3.50
C HIS A 29 -5.68 -13.64 2.02
N ILE A 30 -4.62 -13.00 1.51
CA ILE A 30 -4.24 -13.12 0.09
C ILE A 30 -3.68 -14.50 -0.27
N SER A 31 -3.29 -15.31 0.72
CA SER A 31 -2.83 -16.68 0.50
C SER A 31 -3.96 -17.70 0.31
N HIS A 32 -5.20 -17.34 0.60
CA HIS A 32 -6.36 -18.22 0.47
C HIS A 32 -7.16 -17.97 -0.83
N PRO A 33 -7.98 -18.94 -1.28
CA PRO A 33 -8.93 -18.72 -2.37
C PRO A 33 -9.87 -17.55 -2.10
N PRO A 34 -10.17 -16.69 -3.09
CA PRO A 34 -9.84 -16.83 -4.52
C PRO A 34 -8.49 -16.23 -4.96
N ILE A 35 -7.70 -15.62 -4.07
CA ILE A 35 -6.47 -14.91 -4.45
C ILE A 35 -5.31 -15.90 -4.65
N GLU A 36 -5.08 -16.78 -3.68
CA GLU A 36 -4.10 -17.88 -3.74
C GLU A 36 -2.67 -17.43 -4.08
N ILE A 37 -2.20 -16.35 -3.46
CA ILE A 37 -0.84 -15.84 -3.66
C ILE A 37 -0.02 -15.98 -2.39
N SER A 38 1.13 -16.64 -2.50
CA SER A 38 2.16 -16.60 -1.45
C SER A 38 2.92 -15.27 -1.54
N TYR A 39 2.62 -14.36 -0.62
CA TYR A 39 3.29 -13.07 -0.54
C TYR A 39 3.66 -12.74 0.91
N ARG A 40 4.90 -12.30 1.13
CA ARG A 40 5.42 -11.96 2.45
C ARG A 40 5.77 -10.49 2.52
N PHE A 41 5.10 -9.78 3.41
CA PHE A 41 5.46 -8.43 3.82
C PHE A 41 6.58 -8.52 4.86
N THR A 42 7.56 -7.63 4.77
CA THR A 42 8.74 -7.63 5.65
C THR A 42 8.87 -6.28 6.32
N GLU A 43 9.18 -6.27 7.61
CA GLU A 43 9.53 -5.02 8.28
C GLU A 43 10.80 -4.44 7.65
N LEU A 44 10.83 -3.12 7.47
CA LEU A 44 12.02 -2.44 6.96
C LEU A 44 13.20 -2.64 7.94
N PRO A 45 14.38 -3.07 7.45
CA PRO A 45 15.58 -3.12 8.27
C PRO A 45 15.98 -1.74 8.80
N LYS A 46 16.39 -1.67 10.08
CA LYS A 46 16.74 -0.40 10.76
C LYS A 46 17.87 0.36 10.06
N GLU A 47 18.81 -0.37 9.48
CA GLU A 47 19.93 0.18 8.73
C GLU A 47 19.51 0.94 7.45
N LEU A 48 18.28 0.70 6.96
CA LEU A 48 17.73 1.40 5.80
C LEU A 48 16.93 2.65 6.18
N GLU A 49 16.45 2.76 7.43
CA GLU A 49 15.57 3.84 7.86
C GLU A 49 16.17 5.23 7.66
N GLU A 50 17.47 5.40 7.94
CA GLU A 50 18.11 6.71 7.83
C GLU A 50 18.17 7.18 6.37
N GLY A 51 18.47 6.28 5.43
CA GLY A 51 18.47 6.60 4.01
C GLY A 51 17.08 6.97 3.49
N LEU A 52 16.03 6.32 4.01
CA LEU A 52 14.66 6.69 3.68
C LEU A 52 14.30 8.08 4.21
N ARG A 53 14.69 8.40 5.46
CA ARG A 53 14.47 9.74 6.03
C ARG A 53 15.15 10.82 5.19
N GLU A 54 16.36 10.54 4.70
CA GLU A 54 17.08 11.44 3.81
C GLU A 54 16.32 11.65 2.49
N ILE A 55 15.91 10.58 1.79
CA ILE A 55 15.10 10.66 0.56
C ILE A 55 13.86 11.53 0.79
N PHE A 56 13.11 11.24 1.85
CA PHE A 56 11.89 11.98 2.14
C PHE A 56 12.18 13.45 2.45
N SER A 57 13.34 13.80 2.99
CA SER A 57 13.70 15.19 3.28
C SER A 57 14.11 16.02 2.05
N GLN A 58 14.46 15.39 0.93
CA GLN A 58 15.09 16.06 -0.22
C GLN A 58 14.09 16.64 -1.23
N SER A 59 12.87 16.12 -1.28
CA SER A 59 11.85 16.52 -2.28
C SER A 59 10.48 16.74 -1.64
N ASP A 60 9.71 17.69 -2.17
CA ASP A 60 8.29 17.95 -1.88
C ASP A 60 7.37 17.33 -2.96
N ASP A 61 7.82 16.25 -3.61
CA ASP A 61 7.05 15.53 -4.64
C ASP A 61 7.11 14.02 -4.42
N VAL A 62 5.94 13.40 -4.26
CA VAL A 62 5.78 11.95 -4.04
C VAL A 62 6.31 11.13 -5.22
N CYS A 63 6.20 11.64 -6.45
CA CYS A 63 6.72 10.96 -7.64
C CYS A 63 8.25 10.90 -7.63
N CYS A 64 8.91 11.96 -7.13
CA CYS A 64 10.35 11.96 -6.93
C CYS A 64 10.76 10.91 -5.90
N TRP A 65 10.07 10.84 -4.75
CA TRP A 65 10.37 9.80 -3.73
C TRP A 65 10.27 8.39 -4.29
N SER A 66 9.24 8.08 -5.08
CA SER A 66 9.11 6.77 -5.72
C SER A 66 10.31 6.42 -6.63
N SER A 67 10.82 7.41 -7.37
CA SER A 67 11.98 7.26 -8.25
C SER A 67 13.26 7.07 -7.44
N ASP A 68 13.50 7.93 -6.45
CA ASP A 68 14.67 7.87 -5.56
C ASP A 68 14.72 6.57 -4.77
N LEU A 69 13.57 6.05 -4.31
CA LEU A 69 13.47 4.74 -3.66
C LEU A 69 13.88 3.61 -4.58
N SER A 70 13.51 3.68 -5.86
CA SER A 70 13.87 2.66 -6.85
C SER A 70 15.39 2.59 -7.02
N GLU A 71 16.05 3.75 -7.11
CA GLU A 71 17.52 3.85 -7.16
C GLU A 71 18.15 3.36 -5.85
N PHE A 72 17.65 3.83 -4.71
CA PHE A 72 18.14 3.46 -3.38
C PHE A 72 18.15 1.94 -3.12
N PHE A 73 17.08 1.25 -3.49
CA PHE A 73 16.99 -0.20 -3.33
C PHE A 73 17.84 -0.95 -4.37
N LEU A 74 17.92 -0.44 -5.61
CA LEU A 74 18.75 -1.02 -6.66
C LEU A 74 20.24 -1.02 -6.28
N GLU A 75 20.75 0.09 -5.74
CA GLU A 75 22.14 0.20 -5.26
C GLU A 75 22.48 -0.81 -4.16
N ARG A 76 21.48 -1.21 -3.38
CA ARG A 76 21.61 -2.16 -2.27
C ARG A 76 21.38 -3.61 -2.68
N GLN A 77 21.21 -3.87 -3.98
CA GLN A 77 20.87 -5.19 -4.53
C GLN A 77 19.58 -5.76 -3.95
N GLU A 78 18.71 -4.91 -3.40
CA GLU A 78 17.36 -5.27 -3.00
C GLU A 78 16.48 -5.10 -4.25
N VAL A 79 16.36 -6.18 -5.03
CA VAL A 79 15.70 -6.13 -6.33
C VAL A 79 14.20 -5.85 -6.17
N LEU A 80 13.76 -4.73 -6.74
CA LEU A 80 12.37 -4.31 -6.91
C LEU A 80 11.55 -4.47 -5.64
N CYS A 81 11.86 -3.63 -4.67
CA CYS A 81 11.10 -3.49 -3.45
C CYS A 81 10.01 -2.44 -3.60
N THR A 82 8.80 -2.78 -3.16
CA THR A 82 7.81 -1.76 -2.84
C THR A 82 7.90 -1.41 -1.36
N LEU A 83 7.44 -0.23 -1.00
CA LEU A 83 7.52 0.33 0.34
C LEU A 83 6.16 0.86 0.77
N LEU A 84 5.63 0.32 1.86
CA LEU A 84 4.48 0.88 2.58
C LEU A 84 5.00 1.71 3.76
N VAL A 85 4.56 2.96 3.85
CA VAL A 85 4.91 3.88 4.92
C VAL A 85 3.64 4.26 5.64
N ILE A 86 3.60 4.14 6.96
CA ILE A 86 2.56 4.79 7.75
C ILE A 86 3.14 5.97 8.51
N CYS A 87 2.41 7.08 8.59
CA CYS A 87 2.86 8.31 9.24
C CYS A 87 1.71 9.04 9.93
N ALA A 88 2.02 10.01 10.80
CA ALA A 88 1.01 10.90 11.36
C ALA A 88 0.35 11.75 10.26
N LYS A 89 -0.92 12.13 10.45
CA LYS A 89 -1.66 13.01 9.50
C LYS A 89 -1.04 14.41 9.41
N GLU A 90 -0.33 14.82 10.46
CA GLU A 90 0.36 16.09 10.57
C GLU A 90 1.81 16.03 10.07
N SER A 91 2.29 14.83 9.71
CA SER A 91 3.64 14.61 9.18
C SER A 91 3.85 15.35 7.87
N ARG A 92 5.12 15.60 7.53
CA ARG A 92 5.46 16.19 6.23
C ARG A 92 5.05 15.27 5.08
N LEU A 93 5.19 13.96 5.25
CA LEU A 93 4.78 12.97 4.24
C LEU A 93 3.30 13.10 3.88
N ALA A 94 2.43 13.19 4.90
CA ALA A 94 1.01 13.38 4.70
C ALA A 94 0.68 14.69 3.99
N LYS A 95 1.33 15.79 4.38
CA LYS A 95 1.10 17.12 3.77
C LYS A 95 1.47 17.15 2.30
N VAL A 96 2.67 16.68 1.94
CA VAL A 96 3.11 16.62 0.54
C VAL A 96 2.22 15.69 -0.28
N SER A 97 1.78 14.57 0.29
CA SER A 97 0.85 13.65 -0.38
C SER A 97 -0.50 14.31 -0.70
N LEU A 98 -1.07 15.06 0.26
CA LEU A 98 -2.31 15.80 0.09
C LEU A 98 -2.18 17.00 -0.86
N GLU A 99 -1.00 17.62 -0.93
CA GLU A 99 -0.70 18.67 -1.91
C GLU A 99 -0.63 18.10 -3.33
N ALA A 100 -0.07 16.90 -3.49
CA ALA A 100 0.00 16.19 -4.78
C ALA A 100 -1.38 15.67 -5.23
N ASN A 101 -2.19 15.17 -4.30
CA ASN A 101 -3.56 14.73 -4.55
C ASN A 101 -4.46 15.08 -3.36
N SER A 102 -5.28 16.11 -3.50
CA SER A 102 -6.18 16.57 -2.42
C SER A 102 -7.31 15.59 -2.09
N ASP A 103 -7.61 14.65 -2.99
CA ASP A 103 -8.63 13.61 -2.77
C ASP A 103 -8.09 12.38 -2.01
N ALA A 104 -6.76 12.31 -1.81
CA ALA A 104 -6.08 11.23 -1.09
C ALA A 104 -6.28 11.36 0.43
N GLU A 105 -7.50 11.21 0.96
CA GLU A 105 -7.80 11.53 2.37
C GLU A 105 -7.06 10.62 3.39
N TRP A 106 -6.82 9.36 3.03
CA TRP A 106 -6.27 8.36 3.95
C TRP A 106 -4.87 7.87 3.57
N GLY A 107 -4.50 8.00 2.31
CA GLY A 107 -3.22 7.56 1.80
C GLY A 107 -3.11 7.80 0.30
N ILE A 108 -1.91 7.56 -0.21
CA ILE A 108 -1.62 7.61 -1.64
C ILE A 108 -0.67 6.47 -1.99
N ALA A 109 -0.92 5.82 -3.14
CA ALA A 109 -0.01 4.87 -3.74
C ALA A 109 0.51 5.38 -5.09
N VAL A 110 1.82 5.43 -5.24
CA VAL A 110 2.52 5.84 -6.46
C VAL A 110 3.62 4.83 -6.79
N ASN A 111 3.44 4.10 -7.89
CA ASN A 111 4.34 3.06 -8.41
C ASN A 111 4.74 1.97 -7.38
N ASN A 112 5.84 2.21 -6.64
CA ASN A 112 6.44 1.31 -5.67
C ASN A 112 6.37 1.85 -4.23
N LEU A 113 5.72 2.99 -4.00
CA LEU A 113 5.57 3.64 -2.71
C LEU A 113 4.10 3.79 -2.38
N ALA A 114 3.71 3.43 -1.17
CA ALA A 114 2.43 3.79 -0.59
C ALA A 114 2.65 4.51 0.75
N ILE A 115 1.95 5.61 0.97
CA ILE A 115 2.00 6.40 2.20
C ILE A 115 0.59 6.44 2.78
N VAL A 116 0.45 6.03 4.04
CA VAL A 116 -0.84 5.97 4.75
C VAL A 116 -0.79 6.88 5.98
N TYR A 117 -1.73 7.82 6.06
CA TYR A 117 -1.87 8.75 7.19
C TYR A 117 -3.27 8.75 7.81
N GLY A 118 -4.25 8.15 7.15
CA GLY A 118 -5.57 7.85 7.69
C GLY A 118 -5.57 6.55 8.48
N LEU A 119 -5.02 6.55 9.69
CA LEU A 119 -4.87 5.33 10.50
C LEU A 119 -6.11 4.98 11.35
N HIS A 120 -7.29 5.39 10.89
CA HIS A 120 -8.55 5.22 11.62
C HIS A 120 -9.03 3.76 11.63
N HIS A 121 -8.68 2.98 10.60
CA HIS A 121 -8.99 1.56 10.51
C HIS A 121 -7.92 0.80 9.72
N LYS A 122 -7.82 -0.51 10.00
CA LYS A 122 -6.86 -1.39 9.33
C LYS A 122 -7.01 -1.43 7.81
N ASN A 123 -8.24 -1.25 7.33
CA ASN A 123 -8.53 -1.35 5.91
C ASN A 123 -7.86 -0.24 5.09
N SER A 124 -7.60 0.96 5.63
CA SER A 124 -6.86 2.00 4.89
C SER A 124 -5.44 1.53 4.60
N VAL A 125 -4.80 0.87 5.57
CA VAL A 125 -3.46 0.30 5.38
C VAL A 125 -3.50 -0.81 4.34
N TRP A 126 -4.51 -1.68 4.39
CA TRP A 126 -4.65 -2.77 3.41
C TRP A 126 -4.98 -2.26 2.01
N HIS A 127 -5.84 -1.25 1.88
CA HIS A 127 -6.21 -0.61 0.62
C HIS A 127 -4.96 -0.12 -0.14
N GLU A 128 -4.15 0.70 0.54
CA GLU A 128 -2.91 1.23 -0.03
C GLU A 128 -1.87 0.14 -0.31
N MET A 129 -1.79 -0.86 0.56
CA MET A 129 -0.94 -2.02 0.34
C MET A 129 -1.37 -2.83 -0.89
N LEU A 130 -2.68 -2.96 -1.14
CA LEU A 130 -3.22 -3.69 -2.29
C LEU A 130 -2.96 -2.96 -3.61
N HIS A 131 -2.93 -1.62 -3.63
CA HIS A 131 -2.46 -0.87 -4.80
C HIS A 131 -1.02 -1.23 -5.19
N LEU A 132 -0.11 -1.40 -4.22
CA LEU A 132 1.26 -1.84 -4.50
C LEU A 132 1.32 -3.24 -5.14
N LEU A 133 0.32 -4.09 -4.83
CA LEU A 133 0.16 -5.41 -5.43
C LEU A 133 -0.59 -5.38 -6.76
N GLY A 134 -1.06 -4.22 -7.21
CA GLY A 134 -1.68 -4.00 -8.51
C GLY A 134 -3.21 -3.92 -8.49
N ALA A 135 -3.85 -3.76 -7.34
CA ALA A 135 -5.28 -3.46 -7.28
C ALA A 135 -5.57 -2.01 -7.73
N ASP A 136 -6.73 -1.82 -8.37
CA ASP A 136 -7.27 -0.54 -8.78
C ASP A 136 -8.44 -0.14 -7.88
N ASP A 137 -8.67 1.16 -7.76
CA ASP A 137 -9.83 1.73 -7.07
C ASP A 137 -11.15 1.23 -7.68
N CYS A 138 -12.11 0.96 -6.81
CA CYS A 138 -13.47 0.53 -7.15
C CYS A 138 -14.50 1.61 -6.83
N TYR A 139 -14.14 2.88 -7.06
CA TYR A 139 -14.97 4.06 -6.88
C TYR A 139 -14.67 5.12 -7.94
N ASP A 140 -15.58 6.09 -8.13
CA ASP A 140 -15.39 7.23 -9.03
C ASP A 140 -15.23 8.51 -8.20
N LEU A 141 -14.09 9.17 -8.33
CA LEU A 141 -13.78 10.44 -7.64
C LEU A 141 -14.67 11.61 -8.10
N SER A 142 -15.22 11.54 -9.31
CA SER A 142 -16.02 12.60 -9.92
C SER A 142 -17.48 12.62 -9.48
N GLU A 143 -17.96 11.54 -8.86
CA GLU A 143 -19.35 11.41 -8.43
C GLU A 143 -19.53 11.79 -6.95
N SER A 144 -20.68 12.38 -6.61
CA SER A 144 -21.04 12.67 -5.22
C SER A 144 -21.32 11.40 -4.41
N ASP A 145 -21.78 10.36 -5.09
CA ASP A 145 -21.90 9.00 -4.58
C ASP A 145 -20.79 8.18 -5.23
N ARG A 146 -19.64 8.06 -4.55
CA ARG A 146 -18.40 7.57 -5.17
C ARG A 146 -18.47 6.08 -5.57
N GLY A 147 -19.56 5.35 -5.38
CA GLY A 147 -19.69 3.95 -5.75
C GLY A 147 -20.02 3.03 -4.56
N PRO A 148 -19.87 1.70 -4.69
CA PRO A 148 -18.96 0.96 -5.59
C PRO A 148 -19.27 1.04 -7.09
N ASN A 149 -18.21 1.01 -7.90
CA ASN A 149 -18.30 0.80 -9.36
C ASN A 149 -17.91 -0.64 -9.80
N CYS A 150 -17.69 -1.55 -8.85
CA CYS A 150 -17.41 -2.96 -9.10
C CYS A 150 -18.58 -3.87 -8.69
N ASP A 151 -18.49 -5.14 -9.06
CA ASP A 151 -19.50 -6.17 -8.78
C ASP A 151 -19.47 -6.71 -7.34
N CYS A 152 -18.51 -6.28 -6.52
CA CYS A 152 -18.35 -6.70 -5.13
C CYS A 152 -18.71 -5.54 -4.17
N PRO A 153 -19.89 -5.58 -3.52
CA PRO A 153 -20.33 -4.53 -2.60
C PRO A 153 -19.47 -4.40 -1.35
N ASN A 154 -18.66 -5.41 -1.02
CA ASN A 154 -17.76 -5.39 0.15
C ASN A 154 -16.28 -5.26 -0.28
N CYS A 155 -16.01 -4.74 -1.49
CA CYS A 155 -14.66 -4.59 -1.99
C CYS A 155 -13.89 -3.54 -1.18
N ILE A 156 -12.74 -3.91 -0.62
CA ILE A 156 -11.87 -3.03 0.15
C ILE A 156 -11.30 -1.88 -0.68
N MET A 157 -11.30 -2.01 -2.01
CA MET A 157 -10.87 -0.97 -2.94
C MET A 157 -11.94 0.10 -3.17
N GLN A 158 -13.07 0.08 -2.44
CA GLN A 158 -14.07 1.15 -2.47
C GLN A 158 -13.61 2.37 -1.65
N TYR A 159 -14.27 3.50 -1.89
CA TYR A 159 -14.04 4.72 -1.12
C TYR A 159 -14.45 4.52 0.34
N ASP A 160 -13.58 4.90 1.28
CA ASP A 160 -13.79 4.80 2.74
C ASP A 160 -14.22 3.41 3.22
N ALA A 161 -13.65 2.33 2.67
CA ALA A 161 -14.06 0.97 3.02
C ALA A 161 -13.87 0.68 4.53
N THR A 162 -14.94 0.81 5.31
CA THR A 162 -14.90 0.62 6.77
C THR A 162 -14.94 -0.86 7.13
N ILE A 163 -14.72 -1.18 8.41
CA ILE A 163 -14.93 -2.54 8.93
C ILE A 163 -16.39 -2.98 8.71
N ALA A 164 -17.33 -2.04 8.72
CA ALA A 164 -18.73 -2.34 8.48
C ALA A 164 -19.02 -2.63 7.00
N ASP A 165 -18.17 -2.20 6.05
CA ASP A 165 -18.32 -2.47 4.62
C ASP A 165 -17.58 -3.76 4.24
N VAL A 166 -16.40 -3.96 4.83
CA VAL A 166 -15.60 -5.19 4.71
C VAL A 166 -16.12 -6.25 5.69
N LYS A 167 -17.38 -6.65 5.52
CA LYS A 167 -18.12 -7.53 6.44
C LYS A 167 -17.60 -8.96 6.49
N SER A 168 -17.19 -9.49 5.34
CA SER A 168 -16.74 -10.88 5.17
C SER A 168 -15.96 -11.07 3.88
N TRP A 169 -15.06 -12.05 3.89
CA TRP A 169 -14.37 -12.55 2.70
C TRP A 169 -15.35 -13.04 1.62
N PRO A 170 -15.07 -12.86 0.32
CA PRO A 170 -13.94 -12.12 -0.26
C PRO A 170 -14.16 -10.60 -0.22
N PHE A 171 -13.14 -9.86 0.23
CA PHE A 171 -13.16 -8.40 0.28
C PHE A 171 -12.58 -7.75 -0.99
N LEU A 172 -12.45 -8.51 -2.09
CA LEU A 172 -11.96 -8.01 -3.37
C LEU A 172 -12.88 -8.51 -4.48
N CYS A 173 -13.10 -7.66 -5.49
CA CYS A 173 -13.76 -8.05 -6.74
C CYS A 173 -12.84 -8.93 -7.60
N ASP A 174 -13.44 -9.70 -8.52
CA ASP A 174 -12.72 -10.62 -9.40
C ASP A 174 -11.67 -9.89 -10.26
N THR A 175 -11.97 -8.66 -10.71
CA THR A 175 -11.02 -7.83 -11.46
C THR A 175 -9.74 -7.58 -10.67
N ASN A 176 -9.85 -7.15 -9.41
CA ASN A 176 -8.68 -6.86 -8.59
C ASN A 176 -7.92 -8.13 -8.20
N ILE A 177 -8.62 -9.24 -7.97
CA ILE A 177 -7.99 -10.54 -7.76
C ILE A 177 -7.12 -10.90 -8.98
N GLN A 178 -7.65 -10.77 -10.19
CA GLN A 178 -6.92 -11.05 -11.43
C GLN A 178 -5.72 -10.11 -11.63
N ASN A 179 -5.88 -8.81 -11.35
CA ASN A 179 -4.81 -7.83 -11.47
C ASN A 179 -3.64 -8.16 -10.52
N ILE A 180 -3.94 -8.46 -9.25
CA ILE A 180 -2.94 -8.86 -8.27
C ILE A 180 -2.24 -10.15 -8.72
N GLN A 181 -3.00 -11.19 -9.10
CA GLN A 181 -2.43 -12.44 -9.59
C GLN A 181 -1.52 -12.23 -10.81
N LYS A 182 -1.93 -11.40 -11.76
CA LYS A 182 -1.14 -11.06 -12.95
C LYS A 182 0.15 -10.33 -12.58
N ARG A 183 0.07 -9.32 -11.70
CA ARG A 183 1.22 -8.55 -11.22
C ARG A 183 2.24 -9.49 -10.58
N ILE A 184 1.81 -10.32 -9.63
CA ILE A 184 2.70 -11.22 -8.89
C ILE A 184 3.27 -12.33 -9.77
N ARG A 185 2.46 -12.95 -10.65
CA ARG A 185 2.97 -13.96 -11.60
C ARG A 185 3.95 -13.37 -12.60
N GLY A 186 3.71 -12.14 -13.06
CA GLY A 186 4.67 -11.40 -13.89
C GLY A 186 6.03 -11.29 -13.20
N TRP A 187 6.04 -11.05 -11.88
CA TRP A 187 7.29 -10.99 -11.11
C TRP A 187 8.02 -12.33 -11.01
N GLN A 188 7.29 -13.45 -11.09
CA GLN A 188 7.89 -14.79 -11.07
C GLN A 188 8.45 -15.21 -12.45
N GLY A 189 7.97 -14.60 -13.54
CA GLY A 189 8.36 -14.92 -14.91
C GLY A 189 9.54 -14.12 -15.49
N GLU A 190 9.97 -13.04 -14.82
CA GLU A 190 11.10 -12.19 -15.24
C GLU A 190 12.46 -12.67 -14.65
N GLY A 191 12.59 -13.98 -14.43
CA GLY A 191 13.80 -14.62 -13.85
C GLY A 191 14.82 -15.05 -14.88
#